data_AF-A0A965GS46-F1
#
_entry.id   AF-A0A965GS46-F1
#
_cell.length_a   1.000
_cell.length_b   1.000
_cell.length_c   1.000
_cell.angle_alpha   90.00
_cell.angle_beta   90.00
_cell.angle_gamma   90.00
#
_symmetry.space_group_name_H-M   'P 1'
#
loop_
_entity.id
_entity.type
_entity.pdbx_description
1 polymer ?
#
loop_
_entity_poly.entity_id
_entity_poly.type
_entity_poly.pdbx_seq_one_letter_code
_entity_poly.pdbx_strand_id
1 'polypeptide(L)'
;MTPIEFLEKSGVYEAMWPNFREWVAWFDKQGLMGTLRDRNDEILGVALARCVNSGSEVGHYVHDEHGDNIFVDLCATSGIRNAESVAPLKGLLLILLDRFGPRKRIIFKRLGQPKEYDYYKFMRKALA
;
A
#
# COMPACT_ATOMS: atom_id res chain seq x y z
N MET A 1 11.23 15.46 -3.00
CA MET A 1 10.70 14.79 -1.80
C MET A 1 10.80 13.29 -2.03
N THR A 2 11.29 12.54 -1.07
CA THR A 2 11.33 11.07 -1.13
C THR A 2 9.99 10.47 -0.66
N PRO A 3 9.65 9.21 -1.02
CA PRO A 3 8.44 8.56 -0.54
C PRO A 3 8.35 8.51 0.99
N ILE A 4 9.47 8.28 1.67
CA ILE A 4 9.52 8.25 3.14
C ILE A 4 9.20 9.62 3.75
N GLU A 5 9.77 10.70 3.24
CA GLU A 5 9.47 12.08 3.68
C GLU A 5 8.01 12.45 3.41
N PHE A 6 7.44 11.96 2.30
CA PHE A 6 6.03 12.15 1.98
C PHE A 6 5.12 11.46 2.99
N LEU A 7 5.43 10.20 3.33
CA LEU A 7 4.65 9.44 4.31
C LEU A 7 4.73 10.06 5.71
N GLU A 8 5.91 10.53 6.15
CA GLU A 8 6.07 11.27 7.41
C GLU A 8 5.18 12.51 7.47
N LYS A 9 5.14 13.29 6.37
CA LYS A 9 4.29 14.49 6.27
C LYS A 9 2.80 14.18 6.20
N SER A 10 2.41 13.00 5.73
CA SER A 10 1.01 12.60 5.58
C SER A 10 0.30 12.29 6.92
N GLY A 11 1.02 12.32 8.04
CA GLY A 11 0.44 12.12 9.38
C GLY A 11 0.14 10.66 9.70
N VAL A 12 0.83 9.72 9.05
CA VAL A 12 0.75 8.30 9.38
C VAL A 12 1.34 8.11 10.77
N TYR A 13 0.51 7.67 11.71
CA TYR A 13 0.92 7.51 13.12
C TYR A 13 2.04 6.46 13.24
N GLU A 14 3.22 6.91 13.66
CA GLU A 14 4.42 6.09 13.91
C GLU A 14 4.19 5.01 14.99
N ALA A 15 3.21 5.21 15.89
CA ALA A 15 2.97 4.38 17.07
C ALA A 15 2.63 2.90 16.81
N MET A 16 2.42 2.50 15.55
CA MET A 16 2.09 1.13 15.14
C MET A 16 3.25 0.41 14.43
N TRP A 17 4.42 1.04 14.28
CA TRP A 17 5.51 0.53 13.44
C TRP A 17 6.82 0.37 14.21
N PRO A 18 7.51 -0.78 14.09
CA PRO A 18 8.87 -0.94 14.62
C PRO A 18 9.82 -0.08 13.79
N ASN A 19 10.14 1.12 14.28
CA ASN A 19 10.94 2.14 13.60
C ASN A 19 10.44 2.45 12.18
N PHE A 20 9.59 3.47 12.05
CA PHE A 20 8.91 3.84 10.81
C PHE A 20 9.82 3.88 9.58
N ARG A 21 11.02 4.45 9.70
CA ARG A 21 11.94 4.60 8.57
C ARG A 21 12.51 3.28 8.08
N GLU A 22 12.91 2.40 9.00
CA GLU A 22 13.43 1.06 8.68
C GLU A 22 12.34 0.21 8.02
N TRP A 23 11.11 0.33 8.53
CA TRP A 23 9.96 -0.34 7.98
C TRP A 23 9.68 0.06 6.53
N VAL A 24 9.61 1.36 6.23
CA VAL A 24 9.44 1.86 4.84
C VAL A 24 10.62 1.44 3.95
N ALA A 25 11.85 1.54 4.45
CA ALA A 25 13.04 1.13 3.69
C ALA A 25 13.03 -0.36 3.32
N TRP A 26 12.48 -1.22 4.18
CA TRP A 26 12.28 -2.62 3.85
C TRP A 26 11.29 -2.81 2.69
N PHE A 27 10.15 -2.10 2.68
CA PHE A 27 9.21 -2.16 1.55
C PHE A 27 9.85 -1.74 0.23
N ASP A 28 10.60 -0.65 0.25
CA ASP A 28 11.32 -0.14 -0.93
C ASP A 28 12.33 -1.18 -1.46
N LYS A 29 13.16 -1.74 -0.57
CA LYS A 29 14.16 -2.76 -0.93
C LYS A 29 13.54 -4.02 -1.54
N GLN A 30 12.32 -4.38 -1.15
CA GLN A 30 11.60 -5.54 -1.65
C GLN A 30 10.78 -5.25 -2.93
N GLY A 31 10.72 -3.99 -3.39
CA GLY A 31 9.87 -3.58 -4.50
C GLY A 31 8.37 -3.64 -4.18
N LEU A 32 8.02 -3.39 -2.92
CA LEU A 32 6.66 -3.49 -2.36
C LEU A 32 5.98 -2.12 -2.19
N MET A 33 6.58 -1.08 -2.76
CA MET A 33 6.13 0.31 -2.66
C MET A 33 5.74 0.84 -4.05
N GLY A 34 4.53 1.35 -4.14
CA GLY A 34 4.00 2.02 -5.33
C GLY A 34 3.96 3.52 -5.09
N THR A 35 4.63 4.29 -5.93
CA THR A 35 4.67 5.75 -5.84
C THR A 35 4.07 6.36 -7.10
N LEU A 36 3.06 7.22 -6.93
CA LEU A 36 2.51 8.03 -8.00
C LEU A 36 3.12 9.43 -7.96
N ARG A 37 3.59 9.90 -9.12
CA ARG A 37 4.12 11.25 -9.29
C ARG A 37 3.38 12.01 -10.39
N ASP A 38 3.37 13.33 -10.27
CA ASP A 38 2.86 14.22 -11.31
C ASP A 38 3.91 14.47 -12.41
N ARG A 39 3.62 15.38 -13.35
CA ARG A 39 4.53 15.73 -14.45
C ARG A 39 5.75 16.54 -14.00
N ASN A 40 5.71 17.13 -12.80
CA ASN A 40 6.79 17.91 -12.20
C ASN A 40 7.61 17.06 -11.21
N ASP A 41 7.43 15.73 -11.21
CA ASP A 41 8.05 14.78 -10.28
C ASP A 41 7.56 14.93 -8.81
N GLU A 42 6.48 15.66 -8.55
CA GLU A 42 5.90 15.75 -7.21
C GLU A 42 5.17 14.46 -6.83
N ILE A 43 5.41 13.95 -5.61
CA ILE A 43 4.73 12.75 -5.12
C ILE A 43 3.28 13.10 -4.79
N LEU A 44 2.35 12.42 -5.46
CA LEU A 44 0.90 12.55 -5.25
C LEU A 44 0.36 11.47 -4.29
N GLY A 45 1.00 10.30 -4.27
CA GLY A 45 0.57 9.21 -3.40
C GLY A 45 1.58 8.10 -3.30
N VAL A 46 1.55 7.42 -2.15
CA VAL A 46 2.40 6.27 -1.85
C VAL A 46 1.52 5.16 -1.28
N ALA A 47 1.69 3.95 -1.80
CA ALA A 47 1.06 2.74 -1.30
C ALA A 47 2.13 1.71 -0.91
N LEU A 48 1.88 0.99 0.18
CA LEU A 48 2.71 -0.11 0.68
C LEU A 48 1.82 -1.33 0.77
N ALA A 49 2.17 -2.38 0.05
CA ALA A 49 1.41 -3.62 0.04
C ALA A 49 2.35 -4.83 -0.11
N ARG A 50 1.93 -5.99 0.36
CA ARG A 50 2.74 -7.22 0.33
C ARG A 50 1.90 -8.45 0.15
N CYS A 51 2.44 -9.44 -0.54
CA CYS A 51 1.81 -10.76 -0.62
C CYS A 51 2.03 -11.54 0.68
N VAL A 52 0.97 -12.21 1.15
CA VAL A 52 0.93 -13.00 2.38
C VAL A 52 0.11 -14.28 2.18
N ASN A 53 0.44 -15.31 2.94
CA ASN A 53 -0.31 -16.56 2.92
C ASN A 53 -1.67 -16.43 3.61
N SER A 54 -2.62 -17.23 3.15
CA SER A 54 -3.97 -17.25 3.73
C SER A 54 -3.92 -17.77 5.17
N GLY A 55 -4.57 -17.07 6.09
CA GLY A 55 -4.65 -17.46 7.50
C GLY A 55 -3.39 -17.18 8.33
N SER A 56 -2.33 -16.62 7.73
CA SER A 56 -1.13 -16.22 8.48
C SER A 56 -1.37 -14.92 9.24
N GLU A 57 -0.84 -14.85 10.46
CA GLU A 57 -0.75 -13.58 11.17
C GLU A 57 0.22 -12.65 10.42
N VAL A 58 -0.25 -11.44 10.13
CA VAL A 58 0.50 -10.47 9.33
C VAL A 58 1.49 -9.73 10.24
N GLY A 59 2.62 -10.38 10.52
CA GLY A 59 3.72 -9.81 11.29
C GLY A 59 4.43 -8.67 10.54
N HIS A 60 5.28 -7.91 11.22
CA HIS A 60 6.15 -6.93 10.56
C HIS A 60 7.19 -7.65 9.70
N TYR A 61 7.58 -7.07 8.56
CA TYR A 61 8.64 -7.60 7.67
C TYR A 61 8.36 -8.99 7.05
N VAL A 62 7.09 -9.38 6.91
CA VAL A 62 6.68 -10.66 6.30
C VAL A 62 6.20 -10.42 4.88
N HIS A 63 6.84 -11.03 3.89
CA HIS A 63 6.38 -11.04 2.52
C HIS A 63 6.66 -12.42 1.91
N ASP A 64 5.65 -12.99 1.25
CA ASP A 64 5.78 -14.20 0.47
C ASP A 64 5.29 -13.90 -0.95
N GLU A 65 6.19 -13.96 -1.93
CA GLU A 65 5.89 -13.70 -3.34
C GLU A 65 4.75 -14.58 -3.88
N HIS A 66 4.68 -15.82 -3.38
CA HIS A 66 3.67 -16.82 -3.74
C HIS A 66 2.43 -16.75 -2.84
N GLY A 67 2.38 -15.78 -1.92
CA GLY A 67 1.27 -15.58 -1.01
C GLY A 67 -0.05 -15.41 -1.74
N ASP A 68 -1.06 -16.14 -1.29
CA ASP A 68 -2.41 -16.16 -1.85
C ASP A 68 -3.14 -14.81 -1.80
N ASN A 69 -2.80 -13.96 -0.84
CA ASN A 69 -3.50 -12.71 -0.54
C ASN A 69 -2.54 -11.52 -0.60
N ILE A 70 -3.11 -10.33 -0.76
CA ILE A 70 -2.39 -9.06 -0.71
C ILE A 70 -2.83 -8.35 0.55
N PHE A 71 -1.88 -7.97 1.40
CA PHE A 71 -2.12 -7.10 2.54
C PHE A 71 -1.62 -5.69 2.20
N VAL A 72 -2.50 -4.70 2.31
CA VAL A 72 -2.18 -3.28 2.12
C VAL A 72 -1.94 -2.68 3.48
N ASP A 73 -0.67 -2.40 3.78
CA ASP A 73 -0.27 -1.80 5.05
C ASP A 73 -0.57 -0.30 5.07
N LEU A 74 -0.36 0.40 3.94
CA LEU A 74 -0.48 1.85 3.89
C LEU A 74 -0.90 2.37 2.53
N CYS A 75 -1.68 3.45 2.54
CA CYS A 75 -2.05 4.25 1.38
C CYS A 75 -2.15 5.71 1.83
N ALA A 76 -1.28 6.57 1.30
CA ALA A 76 -1.19 7.99 1.66
C ALA A 76 -1.27 8.88 0.41
N THR A 77 -1.84 10.08 0.57
CA THR A 77 -2.07 11.06 -0.51
C THR A 77 -1.62 12.45 -0.12
N SER A 78 -1.28 13.28 -1.11
CA SER A 78 -1.08 14.71 -0.92
C SER A 78 -2.41 15.35 -0.54
N GLY A 79 -2.55 15.76 0.73
CA GLY A 79 -3.72 16.52 1.18
C GLY A 79 -4.88 15.65 1.68
N ILE A 80 -5.27 15.86 2.94
CA ILE A 80 -6.35 15.12 3.61
C ILE A 80 -7.76 15.47 3.05
N ARG A 81 -7.90 16.47 2.15
CA ARG A 81 -9.20 17.14 1.93
C ARG A 81 -9.64 17.51 0.51
N ASN A 82 -8.88 17.23 -0.56
CA ASN A 82 -9.33 17.52 -1.94
C ASN A 82 -9.50 16.24 -2.76
N ALA A 83 -10.21 16.32 -3.88
CA ALA A 83 -10.60 15.22 -4.78
C ALA A 83 -9.44 14.37 -5.37
N GLU A 84 -8.20 14.58 -4.93
CA GLU A 84 -7.02 13.73 -5.19
C GLU A 84 -7.04 12.41 -4.41
N SER A 85 -8.16 12.08 -3.73
CA SER A 85 -8.39 10.86 -2.94
C SER A 85 -8.15 9.53 -3.69
N VAL A 86 -7.96 9.58 -5.01
CA VAL A 86 -7.69 8.43 -5.89
C VAL A 86 -6.19 8.19 -6.12
N ALA A 87 -5.32 9.18 -5.85
CA ALA A 87 -3.87 9.03 -6.03
C ALA A 87 -3.25 7.82 -5.30
N PRO A 88 -3.54 7.56 -4.01
CA PRO A 88 -3.07 6.36 -3.33
C PRO A 88 -3.63 5.07 -3.92
N LEU A 89 -4.88 5.09 -4.42
CA LEU A 89 -5.46 3.95 -5.11
C LEU A 89 -4.70 3.66 -6.42
N LYS A 90 -4.33 4.69 -7.18
CA LYS A 90 -3.49 4.54 -8.37
C LYS A 90 -2.10 4.01 -8.02
N GLY A 91 -1.48 4.53 -6.95
CA GLY A 91 -0.22 4.01 -6.43
C GLY A 91 -0.33 2.53 -6.04
N LEU A 92 -1.42 2.12 -5.40
CA LEU A 92 -1.71 0.72 -5.11
C LEU A 92 -1.87 -0.10 -6.39
N LEU A 93 -2.64 0.39 -7.37
CA LEU A 93 -2.85 -0.29 -8.65
C LEU A 93 -1.54 -0.57 -9.40
N LEU A 94 -0.55 0.32 -9.32
CA LEU A 94 0.79 0.07 -9.88
C LEU A 94 1.39 -1.21 -9.29
N ILE A 95 1.37 -1.38 -7.96
CA ILE A 95 1.90 -2.58 -7.30
C ILE A 95 1.08 -3.83 -7.68
N LEU A 96 -0.25 -3.69 -7.67
CA LEU A 96 -1.16 -4.81 -7.96
C LEU A 96 -0.99 -5.34 -9.39
N LEU A 97 -0.74 -4.45 -10.36
CA LEU A 97 -0.64 -4.80 -11.78
C LEU A 97 0.79 -5.16 -12.21
N ASP A 98 1.80 -4.38 -11.81
CA ASP A 98 3.19 -4.60 -12.25
C ASP A 98 3.92 -5.65 -11.41
N ARG A 99 3.62 -5.75 -10.10
CA ARG A 99 4.45 -6.55 -9.18
C ARG A 99 3.79 -7.84 -8.73
N PHE A 100 2.54 -7.77 -8.28
CA PHE A 100 1.88 -8.93 -7.69
C PHE A 100 1.12 -9.73 -8.74
N GLY A 101 0.36 -9.07 -9.61
CA GLY A 101 -0.62 -9.75 -10.45
C GLY A 101 -1.79 -10.31 -9.63
N PRO A 102 -2.62 -11.18 -10.22
CA PRO A 102 -3.83 -11.64 -9.58
C PRO A 102 -3.59 -12.45 -8.30
N ARG A 103 -4.40 -12.17 -7.27
CA ARG A 103 -4.41 -12.89 -5.99
C ARG A 103 -5.85 -13.24 -5.59
N LYS A 104 -6.04 -14.00 -4.51
CA LYS A 104 -7.39 -14.36 -4.03
C LYS A 104 -8.07 -13.16 -3.39
N ARG A 105 -7.39 -12.49 -2.46
CA ARG A 105 -7.96 -11.37 -1.68
C ARG A 105 -7.03 -10.18 -1.58
N ILE A 106 -7.63 -9.01 -1.37
CA ILE A 106 -6.96 -7.79 -0.91
C ILE A 106 -7.48 -7.48 0.48
N ILE A 107 -6.56 -7.29 1.41
CA ILE A 107 -6.79 -7.16 2.85
C ILE A 107 -6.20 -5.84 3.31
N PHE A 108 -6.90 -5.10 4.17
CA PHE A 108 -6.36 -3.92 4.84
C PHE A 108 -7.01 -3.72 6.20
N LYS A 109 -6.33 -3.01 7.11
CA LYS A 109 -6.90 -2.66 8.41
C LYS A 109 -7.64 -1.32 8.31
N ARG A 110 -8.92 -1.30 8.70
CA ARG A 110 -9.70 -0.08 8.86
C ARG A 110 -10.16 0.03 10.31
N LEU A 111 -9.73 1.07 11.01
CA LEU A 111 -10.00 1.27 12.45
C LEU A 111 -9.59 0.04 13.28
N GLY A 112 -8.40 -0.51 13.00
CA GLY A 112 -7.85 -1.69 13.68
C GLY A 112 -8.44 -3.04 13.27
N GLN A 113 -9.55 -3.06 12.51
CA GLN A 113 -10.22 -4.28 12.08
C GLN A 113 -9.83 -4.66 10.64
N PRO A 114 -9.56 -5.94 10.35
CA PRO A 114 -9.29 -6.37 8.99
C PRO A 114 -10.55 -6.25 8.12
N LYS A 115 -10.37 -5.73 6.92
CA LYS A 115 -11.34 -5.73 5.82
C LYS A 115 -10.75 -6.49 4.66
N GLU A 116 -11.56 -7.35 4.06
CA GLU A 116 -11.13 -8.22 2.97
C GLU A 116 -12.07 -8.08 1.78
N TYR A 117 -11.49 -8.09 0.59
CA TYR A 117 -12.20 -8.04 -0.68
C TYR A 117 -11.66 -9.11 -1.62
N ASP A 118 -12.54 -9.74 -2.40
CA ASP A 118 -12.13 -10.51 -3.56
C ASP A 118 -11.33 -9.62 -4.52
N TYR A 119 -10.16 -10.11 -4.96
CA TYR A 119 -9.24 -9.32 -5.78
C TYR A 119 -9.90 -8.86 -7.08
N TYR A 120 -10.52 -9.78 -7.84
CA TYR A 120 -11.09 -9.43 -9.15
C TYR A 120 -12.28 -8.48 -9.01
N LYS A 121 -13.10 -8.65 -7.97
CA LYS A 121 -14.19 -7.71 -7.64
C LYS A 121 -13.65 -6.34 -7.26
N PHE A 122 -12.54 -6.27 -6.52
CA PHE A 122 -11.87 -5.01 -6.21
C PHE A 122 -11.33 -4.36 -7.48
N MET A 123 -10.55 -5.09 -8.29
CA MET A 123 -9.94 -4.56 -9.51
C MET A 123 -10.99 -4.04 -10.50
N ARG A 124 -12.10 -4.76 -10.69
CA ARG A 124 -13.21 -4.27 -11.54
C ARG A 124 -13.80 -2.94 -11.06
N LYS A 125 -13.84 -2.70 -9.74
CA LYS A 125 -14.33 -1.44 -9.18
C LYS A 125 -13.29 -0.34 -9.21
N ALA A 126 -12.02 -0.69 -9.01
CA ALA A 126 -10.92 0.26 -8.97
C ALA A 126 -10.55 0.78 -10.38
N LEU A 127 -10.84 0.01 -11.42
CA LEU A 127 -10.57 0.34 -12.83
C LEU A 127 -11.79 0.90 -13.60
N ALA A 128 -12.97 0.93 -12.98
CA ALA A 128 -14.19 1.50 -13.57
C ALA A 128 -14.29 3.01 -13.29
#